data_AF-A0A355A885-F1
#
_entry.id   AF-A0A355A885-F1
#
_cell.length_a   1.000
_cell.length_b   1.000
_cell.length_c   1.000
_cell.angle_alpha   90.00
_cell.angle_beta   90.00
_cell.angle_gamma   90.00
#
_symmetry.space_group_name_H-M   'P 1'
#
loop_
_entity.id
_entity.type
_entity.pdbx_description
1 polymer ?
#
loop_
_entity_poly.entity_id
_entity_poly.type
_entity_poly.pdbx_seq_one_letter_code
_entity_poly.pdbx_strand_id
1 'polypeptide(L)'
;MNKNILLTMVTFLLLILLITPVSAAQDLYKIAVLPFDDGSIDEVWWGDYNVGSGVSDELVTALLNLTPQKFRVMEREQIQRVLEEQEFGASGLVDASSAAKIGKILGVQFLLIGKVTEFTN
;
A
#
# COMPACT_ATOMS: atom_id res chain seq x y z
N MET A 1 -12.61 27.84 49.58
CA MET A 1 -12.61 26.48 49.00
C MET A 1 -11.72 25.59 49.87
N ASN A 2 -12.23 24.46 50.37
CA ASN A 2 -11.50 23.66 51.35
C ASN A 2 -10.32 22.95 50.68
N LYS A 3 -9.14 22.97 51.31
CA LYS A 3 -7.91 22.34 50.81
C LYS A 3 -8.11 20.86 50.43
N ASN A 4 -9.00 20.17 51.14
CA ASN A 4 -9.33 18.76 50.89
C ASN A 4 -10.17 18.56 49.63
N ILE A 5 -11.06 19.51 49.30
CA ILE A 5 -11.87 19.49 48.07
C ILE A 5 -10.98 19.71 46.85
N LEU A 6 -10.03 20.65 46.95
CA LEU A 6 -9.05 20.90 45.90
C LEU A 6 -8.19 19.64 45.66
N LEU A 7 -7.75 18.97 46.73
CA LEU A 7 -6.95 17.76 46.63
C LEU A 7 -7.72 16.64 45.91
N THR A 8 -8.97 16.39 46.28
CA THR A 8 -9.80 15.35 45.64
C THR A 8 -10.08 15.62 44.17
N MET A 9 -10.23 16.89 43.77
CA MET A 9 -10.41 17.24 42.36
C MET A 9 -9.14 16.99 41.54
N VAL A 10 -7.96 17.27 42.09
CA VAL A 10 -6.68 17.03 41.43
C VAL A 10 -6.41 15.54 41.26
N THR A 11 -6.70 14.71 42.27
CA THR A 11 -6.54 13.25 42.14
C THR A 11 -7.48 12.66 41.10
N PHE A 12 -8.73 13.14 41.04
CA PHE A 12 -9.70 12.69 40.04
C PHE A 12 -9.27 13.07 38.62
N LEU A 13 -8.74 14.28 38.44
CA LEU A 13 -8.18 14.75 37.16
C LEU A 13 -6.98 13.91 36.72
N LEU A 14 -6.09 13.54 37.66
CA LEU A 14 -4.91 12.73 37.37
C LEU A 14 -5.27 11.29 36.98
N LEU A 15 -6.33 10.74 37.59
CA LEU A 15 -6.80 9.39 37.29
C LEU A 15 -7.44 9.31 35.89
N ILE A 16 -8.16 10.35 35.46
CA ILE A 16 -8.73 10.44 34.10
C ILE A 16 -7.63 10.46 33.03
N LEU A 17 -6.46 11.05 33.33
CA LEU A 17 -5.35 11.13 32.39
C LEU A 17 -4.69 9.76 32.10
N LEU A 18 -4.82 8.80 33.02
CA LEU A 18 -4.25 7.45 32.90
C LEU A 18 -5.09 6.48 32.05
N ILE A 19 -6.34 6.84 31.76
CA ILE A 19 -7.28 5.99 31.01
C ILE A 19 -7.36 6.37 29.53
N THR A 20 -6.64 7.41 29.09
CA THR A 20 -6.63 7.76 27.67
C THR A 20 -5.82 6.69 26.92
N PRO A 21 -6.42 6.03 25.91
CA PRO A 21 -5.64 5.15 25.06
C PRO A 21 -4.58 6.02 24.37
N VAL A 22 -3.31 5.74 24.65
CA VAL A 22 -2.20 6.21 23.81
C VAL A 22 -2.46 5.60 22.44
N SER A 23 -2.94 6.41 21.49
CA SER A 23 -2.94 6.05 20.09
C SER A 23 -1.48 5.91 19.65
N ALA A 24 -0.95 4.69 19.75
CA ALA A 24 0.32 4.35 19.13
C ALA A 24 0.13 4.51 17.62
N ALA A 25 0.95 5.37 17.01
CA ALA A 25 1.04 5.42 15.55
C ALA A 25 1.35 4.01 15.06
N GLN A 26 0.47 3.41 14.25
CA GLN A 26 0.73 2.10 13.69
C GLN A 26 1.86 2.24 12.66
N ASP A 27 3.00 1.60 12.94
CA ASP A 27 4.09 1.47 11.98
C ASP A 27 3.66 0.48 10.89
N LEU A 28 3.10 1.03 9.80
CA LEU A 28 2.66 0.26 8.65
C LEU A 28 3.83 -0.01 7.69
N TYR A 29 3.86 -1.22 7.13
CA TYR A 29 4.79 -1.57 6.07
C TYR A 29 4.42 -0.83 4.78
N LYS A 30 5.39 -0.13 4.17
CA LYS A 30 5.17 0.54 2.87
C LYS A 30 5.25 -0.50 1.76
N ILE A 31 4.22 -0.58 0.93
CA ILE A 31 4.11 -1.54 -0.17
C ILE A 31 3.70 -0.84 -1.46
N ALA A 32 4.32 -1.22 -2.57
CA ALA A 32 3.85 -0.85 -3.90
C ALA A 32 3.40 -2.10 -4.66
N VAL A 33 2.28 -1.99 -5.34
CA VAL A 33 1.73 -3.03 -6.22
C VAL A 33 1.84 -2.50 -7.64
N LEU A 34 2.69 -3.12 -8.46
CA LEU A 34 2.78 -2.78 -9.87
C LEU A 34 1.56 -3.37 -10.59
N PRO A 35 1.12 -2.75 -11.71
CA PRO A 35 0.17 -3.38 -12.61
C PRO A 35 0.67 -4.78 -12.98
N PHE A 36 -0.19 -5.79 -12.92
CA PHE A 36 0.21 -7.12 -13.33
C PHE A 36 0.29 -7.19 -14.85
N ASP A 37 1.30 -7.90 -15.34
CA ASP A 37 1.44 -8.19 -16.76
C ASP A 37 0.28 -9.08 -17.21
N ASP A 38 -0.32 -8.78 -18.35
CA ASP A 38 -1.37 -9.61 -18.93
C ASP A 38 -0.71 -10.63 -19.85
N GLY A 39 -0.54 -11.85 -19.35
CA GLY A 39 -0.01 -12.96 -20.12
C GLY A 39 -1.01 -13.62 -21.06
N SER A 40 -2.27 -13.15 -21.09
CA SER A 40 -3.37 -13.93 -21.67
C SER A 40 -3.84 -13.49 -23.06
N ILE A 41 -3.39 -12.36 -23.63
CA ILE A 41 -3.99 -11.88 -24.90
C ILE A 41 -2.98 -11.15 -25.81
N ASP A 42 -2.46 -11.85 -26.83
CA ASP A 42 -1.73 -11.27 -27.98
C ASP A 42 -2.66 -10.64 -29.05
N GLU A 43 -3.99 -10.64 -28.87
CA GLU A 43 -4.91 -10.07 -29.86
C GLU A 43 -6.10 -9.32 -29.22
N VAL A 44 -5.91 -8.02 -28.98
CA VAL A 44 -7.01 -7.09 -28.69
C VAL A 44 -7.77 -6.82 -29.99
N TRP A 45 -8.76 -7.65 -30.31
CA TRP A 45 -9.67 -7.38 -31.43
C TRP A 45 -11.01 -6.75 -31.00
N TRP A 46 -11.47 -6.90 -29.75
CA TRP A 46 -12.74 -6.31 -29.33
C TRP A 46 -12.79 -6.10 -27.80
N GLY A 47 -12.26 -4.98 -27.32
CA GLY A 47 -12.41 -4.55 -25.92
C GLY A 47 -11.12 -4.53 -25.13
N ASP A 48 -10.80 -3.35 -24.60
CA ASP A 48 -9.60 -3.02 -23.84
C ASP A 48 -9.71 -3.50 -22.38
N TYR A 49 -9.89 -4.81 -22.18
CA TYR A 49 -9.94 -5.40 -20.85
C TYR A 49 -8.52 -5.68 -20.37
N ASN A 50 -7.91 -4.71 -19.69
CA ASN A 50 -6.64 -4.92 -18.99
C ASN A 50 -6.87 -5.75 -17.72
N VAL A 51 -6.94 -7.07 -17.89
CA VAL A 51 -7.20 -8.04 -16.80
C VAL A 51 -6.13 -7.93 -15.72
N GLY A 52 -4.88 -7.74 -16.12
CA GLY A 52 -3.75 -7.54 -15.21
C GLY A 52 -3.95 -6.36 -14.25
N SER A 53 -4.38 -5.21 -14.75
CA SER A 53 -4.70 -4.05 -13.91
C SER A 53 -5.86 -4.34 -12.97
N GLY A 54 -6.92 -4.97 -13.45
CA GLY A 54 -8.07 -5.33 -12.61
C GLY A 54 -7.70 -6.23 -11.43
N VAL A 55 -6.89 -7.27 -11.69
CA VAL A 55 -6.40 -8.17 -10.62
C VAL A 55 -5.51 -7.41 -9.63
N SER A 56 -4.64 -6.52 -10.10
CA SER A 56 -3.80 -5.71 -9.21
C SER A 56 -4.62 -4.74 -8.34
N ASP A 57 -5.72 -4.19 -8.86
CA ASP A 57 -6.62 -3.28 -8.13
C ASP A 57 -7.42 -4.00 -7.03
N GLU A 58 -7.87 -5.23 -7.31
CA GLU A 58 -8.48 -6.09 -6.29
C GLU A 58 -7.50 -6.44 -5.18
N LEU A 59 -6.23 -6.71 -5.52
CA LEU A 59 -5.19 -6.96 -4.52
C LEU A 59 -4.91 -5.73 -3.66
N VAL A 60 -4.82 -4.53 -4.26
CA VAL A 60 -4.70 -3.27 -3.52
C VAL A 60 -5.87 -3.08 -2.56
N THR A 61 -7.08 -3.33 -3.02
CA THR A 61 -8.30 -3.25 -2.20
C THR A 61 -8.24 -4.23 -1.02
N ALA A 62 -7.82 -5.47 -1.26
CA ALA A 62 -7.63 -6.47 -0.21
C ALA A 62 -6.59 -6.05 0.83
N LEU A 63 -5.47 -5.45 0.41
CA LEU A 63 -4.42 -4.94 1.30
C LEU A 63 -4.92 -3.77 2.17
N LEU A 64 -5.70 -2.86 1.60
CA LEU A 64 -6.27 -1.72 2.32
C LEU A 64 -7.34 -2.14 3.35
N ASN A 65 -8.08 -3.21 3.06
CA ASN A 65 -9.15 -3.73 3.92
C ASN A 65 -8.68 -4.67 5.04
N LEU A 66 -7.37 -4.96 5.15
CA LEU A 66 -6.84 -5.80 6.22
C LEU A 66 -7.13 -5.18 7.60
N THR A 67 -7.61 -6.01 8.53
CA THR A 67 -7.86 -5.62 9.92
C THR A 67 -7.08 -6.54 10.87
N PRO A 68 -6.09 -6.03 11.63
CA PRO A 68 -5.62 -4.63 11.66
C PRO A 68 -4.92 -4.24 10.35
N GLN A 69 -4.90 -2.94 10.04
CA GLN A 69 -4.14 -2.43 8.92
C GLN A 69 -2.65 -2.73 9.13
N LYS A 70 -2.01 -3.30 8.10
CA LYS A 70 -0.58 -3.66 8.15
C LYS A 70 0.25 -2.91 7.13
N PHE A 71 -0.40 -2.41 6.07
CA PHE A 71 0.29 -1.86 4.92
C PHE A 71 -0.18 -0.43 4.62
N ARG A 72 0.79 0.39 4.22
CA ARG A 72 0.57 1.65 3.51
C ARG A 72 0.86 1.40 2.04
N VAL A 73 -0.19 1.33 1.24
CA VAL A 73 -0.08 1.12 -0.21
C VAL A 73 0.32 2.44 -0.88
N MET A 74 1.27 2.38 -1.81
CA MET A 74 1.71 3.54 -2.60
C MET A 74 0.66 3.90 -3.65
N GLU A 75 0.50 5.19 -3.90
CA GLU A 75 -0.43 5.70 -4.92
C GLU A 75 0.03 5.30 -6.32
N ARG A 76 -0.93 4.99 -7.18
CA ARG A 76 -0.70 4.50 -8.55
C ARG A 76 0.09 5.52 -9.38
N GLU A 77 -0.18 6.81 -9.23
CA GLU A 77 0.50 7.88 -9.97
C GLU A 77 1.97 8.04 -9.55
N GLN A 78 2.33 7.68 -8.32
CA GLN A 78 3.73 7.68 -7.87
C GLN A 78 4.51 6.52 -8.50
N ILE A 79 3.86 5.36 -8.59
CA ILE A 79 4.42 4.19 -9.25
C ILE A 79 4.61 4.48 -10.75
N GLN A 80 3.60 5.03 -11.43
CA GLN A 80 3.67 5.36 -12.86
C GLN A 80 4.82 6.31 -13.19
N ARG A 81 5.01 7.39 -12.42
CA ARG A 81 6.14 8.31 -12.64
C ARG A 81 7.49 7.61 -12.54
N VAL A 82 7.67 6.74 -11.54
CA VAL A 82 8.92 5.99 -11.38
C VAL A 82 9.10 4.99 -12.52
N LEU A 83 8.03 4.33 -12.96
CA LEU A 83 8.08 3.41 -14.09
C LEU A 83 8.43 4.13 -15.38
N GLU A 84 7.80 5.26 -15.70
CA GLU A 84 8.14 6.09 -16.87
C GLU A 84 9.62 6.49 -16.86
N GLU A 85 10.14 6.96 -15.72
CA GLU A 85 11.55 7.29 -15.56
C GLU A 85 12.49 6.07 -15.75
N GLN A 86 12.05 4.86 -15.37
CA GLN A 86 12.84 3.64 -15.58
C GLN A 86 12.72 3.08 -17.00
N GLU A 87 11.55 3.14 -17.62
CA GLU A 87 11.27 2.65 -18.98
C GLU A 87 12.01 3.47 -20.05
N PHE A 88 12.23 4.77 -19.82
CA PHE A 88 13.14 5.57 -20.64
C PHE A 88 14.58 5.01 -20.68
N GLY A 89 14.93 4.04 -19.82
CA GLY A 89 16.21 3.33 -19.81
C GLY A 89 16.17 1.80 -20.00
N ALA A 90 15.02 1.13 -19.97
CA ALA A 90 14.92 -0.35 -20.03
C ALA A 90 13.60 -0.83 -20.65
N SER A 91 13.67 -1.78 -21.58
CA SER A 91 12.52 -2.33 -22.32
C SER A 91 11.57 -3.14 -21.43
N GLY A 92 10.36 -2.62 -21.20
CA GLY A 92 9.05 -3.30 -21.10
C GLY A 92 8.81 -4.47 -20.11
N LEU A 93 9.84 -5.08 -19.51
CA LEU A 93 9.72 -6.20 -18.59
C LEU A 93 10.46 -5.89 -17.29
N VAL A 94 9.69 -5.84 -16.19
CA VAL A 94 10.24 -5.71 -14.85
C VAL A 94 10.76 -7.07 -14.40
N ASP A 95 12.08 -7.27 -14.46
CA ASP A 95 12.76 -8.40 -13.84
C ASP A 95 13.04 -8.13 -12.34
N ALA A 96 13.54 -9.14 -11.62
CA ALA A 96 13.84 -9.01 -10.18
C ALA A 96 14.88 -7.91 -9.87
N SER A 97 15.79 -7.62 -10.79
CA SER A 97 16.84 -6.63 -10.62
C SER A 97 16.30 -5.20 -10.78
N SER A 98 15.46 -4.98 -11.78
CA SER A 98 14.78 -3.70 -11.99
C SER A 98 13.72 -3.46 -10.93
N ALA A 99 13.00 -4.50 -10.49
CA ALA A 99 12.08 -4.45 -9.35
C ALA A 99 12.78 -3.94 -8.08
N ALA A 100 13.96 -4.49 -7.74
CA ALA A 100 14.70 -4.03 -6.56
C ALA A 100 15.11 -2.55 -6.65
N LYS A 101 15.44 -2.06 -7.86
CA LYS A 101 15.77 -0.65 -8.09
C LYS A 101 14.52 0.24 -7.96
N ILE A 102 13.41 -0.14 -8.59
CA ILE A 102 12.12 0.55 -8.50
C ILE A 102 11.68 0.65 -7.04
N GLY A 103 11.74 -0.45 -6.29
CA GLY A 103 11.38 -0.47 -4.87
C GLY A 103 12.21 0.48 -4.00
N LYS A 104 13.52 0.60 -4.29
CA LYS A 104 14.40 1.57 -3.62
C LYS A 104 14.04 3.02 -3.94
N ILE A 105 13.72 3.32 -5.20
CA ILE A 105 13.31 4.67 -5.63
C ILE A 105 11.97 5.05 -4.98
N LEU A 106 11.01 4.13 -4.97
CA LEU A 106 9.71 4.32 -4.29
C LEU A 106 9.84 4.35 -2.76
N GLY A 107 10.97 3.91 -2.21
CA GLY A 107 11.21 3.84 -0.78
C GLY A 107 10.24 2.88 -0.07
N VAL A 108 9.87 1.78 -0.73
CA VAL A 108 8.97 0.76 -0.17
C VAL A 108 9.75 -0.39 0.46
N GLN A 109 9.12 -1.06 1.42
CA GLN A 109 9.66 -2.25 2.06
C GLN A 109 9.32 -3.51 1.24
N PHE A 110 8.17 -3.49 0.58
CA PHE A 110 7.70 -4.57 -0.28
C PHE A 110 7.31 -4.01 -1.66
N LEU A 111 7.69 -4.75 -2.69
CA LEU A 111 7.27 -4.49 -4.06
C LEU A 111 6.59 -5.76 -4.58
N LEU A 112 5.33 -5.64 -4.99
CA LEU A 112 4.55 -6.72 -5.57
C LEU A 112 4.56 -6.56 -7.10
N ILE A 113 5.00 -7.63 -7.77
CA ILE A 113 4.96 -7.79 -9.21
C ILE A 113 4.27 -9.11 -9.52
N GLY A 114 3.56 -9.19 -10.64
CA GLY A 114 2.80 -10.37 -11.00
C GLY A 114 2.48 -10.39 -12.49
N LYS A 115 2.12 -11.59 -12.97
CA LYS A 115 1.65 -11.82 -14.33
C LYS A 115 0.40 -12.68 -14.25
N VAL A 116 -0.66 -12.26 -14.92
CA VAL A 116 -1.87 -13.08 -15.11
C VAL A 116 -1.58 -14.07 -16.23
N THR A 117 -1.47 -15.35 -15.91
CA THR A 117 -1.08 -16.39 -16.89
C THR A 117 -2.25 -16.97 -17.67
N GLU A 118 -3.44 -16.97 -17.06
CA GLU A 118 -4.66 -17.52 -17.64
C GLU A 118 -5.84 -16.75 -17.05
N PHE A 119 -6.78 -16.36 -17.90
CA PHE A 119 -8.04 -15.76 -17.50
C PHE A 119 -9.15 -16.36 -18.36
N THR A 120 -9.99 -17.19 -17.76
CA THR A 120 -11.18 -17.75 -18.42
C THR A 120 -12.42 -17.15 -17.79
N ASN A 121 -13.42 -16.86 -18.63
CA ASN A 121 -14.78 -16.57 -18.16
C ASN A 121 -15.50 -17.87 -17.77
#